data_AF-A0A5J4QL01-F1
#
_entry.id   AF-A0A5J4QL01-F1
#
_cell.length_a   1.000
_cell.length_b   1.000
_cell.length_c   1.000
_cell.angle_alpha   90.00
_cell.angle_beta   90.00
_cell.angle_gamma   90.00
#
_symmetry.space_group_name_H-M   'P 1'
#
loop_
_entity.id
_entity.type
_entity.pdbx_description
1 polymer ?
#
loop_
_entity_poly.entity_id
_entity_poly.type
_entity_poly.pdbx_seq_one_letter_code
_entity_poly.pdbx_strand_id
1 'polypeptide(L)' 'MEFNIGDVVVLKSGGPEMTIKEFAWNPTTNSYSLNRVTCQWFDKKMYYKNFFYNRVINKNLEVIRKD' A
#
# COMPACT_ATOMS: atom_id res chain seq x y z
N MET A 1 2.79 -17.49 1.32
CA MET A 1 2.13 -16.22 1.65
C MET A 1 2.47 -15.28 0.51
N GLU A 2 1.47 -14.88 -0.26
CA GLU A 2 1.66 -14.00 -1.42
C GLU A 2 1.28 -12.59 -0.99
N PHE A 3 2.14 -11.63 -1.31
CA PHE A 3 1.86 -10.22 -1.13
C PHE A 3 1.06 -9.70 -2.32
N ASN A 4 0.14 -8.77 -2.08
CA ASN A 4 -0.65 -8.10 -3.11
C ASN A 4 -0.53 -6.58 -3.01
N ILE A 5 -0.68 -5.90 -4.14
CA ILE A 5 -0.83 -4.45 -4.16
C ILE A 5 -2.07 -4.08 -3.33
N GLY A 6 -1.93 -3.11 -2.42
CA GLY A 6 -2.98 -2.72 -1.49
C GLY A 6 -2.90 -3.38 -0.11
N ASP A 7 -2.09 -4.42 0.06
CA ASP A 7 -1.89 -5.04 1.38
C ASP A 7 -1.22 -4.06 2.35
N VAL A 8 -1.70 -4.05 3.60
CA VAL A 8 -1.09 -3.31 4.70
C VAL A 8 -0.05 -4.21 5.37
N VAL A 9 1.18 -3.71 5.48
CA VAL A 9 2.33 -4.45 5.97
C VAL A 9 3.15 -3.61 6.97
N VAL A 10 3.90 -4.31 7.82
CA VAL A 10 4.89 -3.75 8.74
C VAL A 10 6.21 -4.50 8.54
N LEU A 11 7.34 -3.81 8.66
CA LEU A 11 8.64 -4.48 8.58
C LEU A 11 8.82 -5.42 9.77
N LYS A 12 9.58 -6.50 9.59
CA LYS A 12 9.91 -7.43 10.69
C LYS A 12 10.65 -6.75 11.85
N SER A 13 11.39 -5.68 11.57
CA SER A 13 12.04 -4.83 12.57
C SER A 13 11.08 -3.93 13.35
N GLY A 14 9.78 -3.95 13.02
CA GLY A 14 8.81 -2.95 13.47
C GLY A 14 8.83 -1.69 12.58
N GLY A 15 8.04 -0.71 12.98
CA GLY A 15 7.83 0.54 12.23
C GLY A 15 6.34 0.82 12.01
N PRO A 16 6.01 1.90 11.27
CA PRO A 16 4.63 2.19 10.96
C PRO A 16 4.07 1.24 9.90
N GLU A 17 2.75 1.17 9.87
CA GLU A 17 2.00 0.51 8.81
C GLU A 17 2.22 1.22 7.46
N MET A 18 2.40 0.41 6.43
CA MET A 18 2.58 0.86 5.05
C MET A 18 1.71 0.03 4.12
N THR A 19 1.41 0.55 2.93
CA THR A 19 0.72 -0.21 1.88
C THR A 19 1.66 -0.57 0.75
N ILE A 20 1.56 -1.80 0.23
CA ILE A 20 2.27 -2.23 -0.96
C ILE A 20 1.74 -1.46 -2.17
N LYS A 21 2.62 -0.70 -2.82
CA LYS A 21 2.31 0.12 -4.00
C LYS A 21 2.54 -0.64 -5.30
N GLU A 22 3.69 -1.28 -5.42
CA GLU A 22 4.12 -1.94 -6.65
C GLU A 22 5.24 -2.94 -6.35
N PHE A 23 5.39 -3.91 -7.25
CA PHE A 23 6.53 -4.81 -7.27
C PHE A 23 7.68 -4.15 -8.03
N ALA A 24 8.92 -4.39 -7.60
CA ALA A 24 10.09 -3.83 -8.26
C ALA A 24 10.27 -4.46 -9.64
N TRP A 25 10.39 -3.62 -10.67
CA TRP A 25 10.73 -4.08 -12.02
C TRP A 25 12.19 -4.53 -12.11
N ASN A 26 12.42 -5.70 -12.69
CA ASN A 26 13.76 -6.21 -12.99
C ASN A 26 14.03 -6.12 -14.50
N PRO A 27 14.89 -5.18 -14.95
CA PRO A 27 15.19 -5.01 -16.37
C PRO A 27 15.97 -6.19 -16.96
N THR A 28 16.74 -6.92 -16.16
CA THR A 28 17.54 -8.07 -16.62
C THR A 28 16.66 -9.25 -17.03
N THR A 29 15.55 -9.47 -16.32
CA THR A 29 14.61 -10.56 -16.59
C THR A 29 13.33 -10.10 -17.29
N ASN A 30 13.20 -8.79 -17.56
CA ASN A 30 12.01 -8.18 -18.13
C ASN A 30 10.72 -8.57 -17.36
N SER A 31 10.80 -8.59 -16.02
CA SER A 31 9.71 -9.06 -15.16
C SER A 31 9.67 -8.36 -13.80
N TYR A 32 8.52 -8.38 -13.14
CA TYR A 32 8.38 -7.89 -11.77
C TYR A 32 8.92 -8.90 -10.75
N SER A 33 9.68 -8.41 -9.76
CA SER A 33 10.18 -9.22 -8.65
C SER A 33 9.10 -9.40 -7.58
N LEU A 34 8.71 -10.64 -7.31
CA LEU A 34 7.78 -10.97 -6.22
C LEU A 34 8.39 -10.78 -4.82
N ASN A 35 9.72 -10.65 -4.73
CA ASN A 35 10.45 -10.57 -3.46
C ASN A 35 10.87 -9.14 -3.09
N ARG A 36 10.60 -8.17 -3.96
CA ARG A 36 10.96 -6.77 -3.76
C ARG A 36 9.75 -5.90 -4.08
N VAL A 37 9.27 -5.20 -3.06
CA VAL A 37 8.11 -4.32 -3.18
C VAL A 37 8.50 -2.90 -2.77
N THR A 38 7.87 -1.93 -3.41
CA THR A 38 7.86 -0.55 -2.95
C THR A 38 6.63 -0.37 -2.07
N CYS A 39 6.84 0.11 -0.85
CA CYS A 39 5.76 0.41 0.10
C CYS A 39 5.61 1.92 0.26
N GLN A 40 4.37 2.38 0.43
CA GLN A 40 4.04 3.76 0.71
C GLN A 40 3.59 3.90 2.17
N TRP A 41 4.14 4.89 2.86
CA TRP A 41 3.83 5.20 4.25
C TRP A 41 2.54 6.00 4.31
N PHE A 42 1.68 5.71 5.29
CA PHE A 42 0.56 6.58 5.62
C PHE A 42 1.04 7.72 6.52
N ASP A 43 1.44 8.85 5.92
CA ASP A 43 1.40 10.09 6.68
C ASP A 43 -0.07 10.53 6.75
N LYS A 44 -0.62 10.60 7.97
CA LYS A 44 -2.02 10.98 8.29
C LYS A 44 -2.45 12.33 7.68
N LYS A 45 -1.52 13.03 7.02
CA LYS A 45 -1.69 14.33 6.36
C LYS A 45 -2.05 14.25 4.87
N MET A 46 -1.92 13.10 4.20
CA MET A 46 -2.20 13.02 2.75
C MET A 46 -3.27 11.98 2.39
N TYR A 47 -4.43 12.49 1.96
CA TYR A 47 -5.49 11.71 1.33
C TYR A 47 -5.13 11.47 -0.13
N TYR A 48 -4.88 10.21 -0.52
CA TYR A 48 -4.61 9.86 -1.91
C TYR A 48 -5.85 9.24 -2.56
N LYS A 49 -6.47 10.02 -3.46
CA LYS A 49 -7.77 9.74 -4.08
C LYS A 49 -7.78 8.56 -5.06
N ASN A 50 -6.62 8.04 -5.46
CA ASN A 50 -6.51 7.13 -6.62
C ASN A 50 -5.74 5.83 -6.36
N PHE A 51 -5.45 5.49 -5.10
CA PHE A 51 -4.62 4.31 -4.77
C PHE A 51 -5.40 3.02 -4.51
N PHE A 52 -6.69 3.13 -4.21
CA PHE A 52 -7.54 1.97 -3.98
C PHE A 52 -8.13 1.52 -5.32
N TYR A 53 -7.41 0.65 -6.03
CA TYR A 53 -8.01 -0.09 -7.14
C TYR A 53 -9.04 -1.08 -6.57
N ASN A 54 -10.32 -0.74 -6.69
CA ASN A 54 -11.47 -1.65 -6.57
C ASN A 54 -11.54 -2.58 -5.35
N ARG A 55 -11.20 -2.09 -4.15
CA ARG A 55 -11.99 -2.47 -2.97
C ARG A 55 -12.78 -1.25 -2.55
N VAL A 56 -14.07 -1.33 -2.82
CA VAL A 56 -15.10 -0.37 -2.39
C VAL A 56 -14.75 0.12 -0.98
N ILE A 57 -14.31 1.37 -0.85
CA ILE A 57 -14.48 2.08 0.42
C ILE A 57 -15.99 2.15 0.56
N ASN A 58 -16.56 1.28 1.40
CA ASN A 58 -17.98 1.34 1.70
C ASN A 58 -18.29 2.80 2.06
N LYS A 59 -19.21 3.41 1.30
CA LYS A 59 -19.64 4.83 1.43
C LYS A 59 -20.15 5.21 2.83
N ASN A 60 -20.15 4.27 3.79
CA ASN A 60 -20.54 4.47 5.18
C ASN A 60 -19.36 4.83 6.10
N LEU A 61 -18.14 4.96 5.60
CA LEU A 61 -17.05 5.59 6.36
C LEU A 61 -17.15 7.10 6.17
N GLU A 62 -17.97 7.74 7.00
CA GLU A 62 -17.86 9.17 7.23
C GLU A 62 -16.44 9.46 7.70
N VAL A 63 -15.69 10.24 6.92
CA VAL A 63 -14.39 10.76 7.33
C VAL A 63 -14.67 11.83 8.39
N ILE A 64 -14.83 11.41 9.63
CA ILE A 64 -15.00 12.32 10.76
C ILE A 64 -13.61 12.85 11.12
N ARG A 65 -13.37 14.15 10.90
CA ARG A 65 -12.26 14.86 11.54
C ARG A 65 -12.55 14.86 13.04
N LYS A 66 -11.68 14.22 13.83
CA LYS A 66 -11.66 14.42 15.27
C LYS A 66 -10.85 15.68 15.56
N ASP A 67 -11.51 16.65 16.17
CA ASP A 67 -10.91 17.84 16.77
C ASP A 67 -10.12 17.48 18.04
#